data_AF-A0A419WKH3-F1
#
_entry.id   AF-A0A419WKH3-F1
#
_cell.length_a   1.000
_cell.length_b   1.000
_cell.length_c   1.000
_cell.angle_alpha   90.00
_cell.angle_beta   90.00
_cell.angle_gamma   90.00
#
_symmetry.space_group_name_H-M   'P 1'
#
loop_
_entity.id
_entity.type
_entity.pdbx_description
1 polymer ?
#
loop_
_entity_poly.entity_id
_entity_poly.type
_entity_poly.pdbx_seq_one_letter_code
_entity_poly.pdbx_strand_id
1 'polypeptide(L)'
;MDYGSVAFVALSVPELYGSELLTWVVAGLLLYWAGVIALERADLLPEFIGTQGPMLTFHTKRGRALLDRLARPKRFWRAWANLGIGIALVVMVAMFVFLLIAAIGALSSPQPSSAVQQPRNVLVIPGVNDFLPLSAAPGIVFGLLVGLVVHEGGHGLLCRVEDIDIDSMGIVMLAIIPMGAFVEPDQESSKSASRGGRTRMFAAGVTNNFAITILAFALLFGPVVGSIGLAPGAAVGGVAPDSPADAAEIQPNDRITAINGEPVADNDALEERIEAAEGNQLAVELNGERTVDVERSLLVTATVDSSITGLRTGDSIVAVNGQEVATEAEFLEAIGDDETATLTIDTGDSVEEREVPIGALVTVAEDGPLAEAGAPAGTNFVVTSFNGERTATQSQLNELVGGTDPGDRVTVAGYLNGERVEYEVTLGDRSETTGGGTVGYLVYPNSEISGVSTQALGIQLYPADAYLSVLGGGSGESFGALSDSFLGKIGIALMLPIAGVIEALPYNFAGFAGGIENFYQAQGPLGALGDWPLFALANALFWTGWINVQLGFFNCIPAFPLDGGHILRTSTEAVFSRLPINATRGMVRVVTTSVGLTMLVSFLAMLFGPQLLAG
;
A
#
# COMPACT_ATOMS: atom_id res chain seq x y z
N MET A 1 43.54 36.17 41.01
CA MET A 1 42.97 36.56 39.71
C MET A 1 43.11 35.35 38.82
N ASP A 2 42.01 34.65 38.59
CA ASP A 2 41.86 33.83 37.40
C ASP A 2 40.37 33.76 37.11
N TYR A 3 39.98 34.23 35.93
CA TYR A 3 38.60 34.33 35.51
C TYR A 3 38.13 32.95 35.06
N GLY A 4 37.05 32.46 35.68
CA GLY A 4 36.42 31.20 35.31
C GLY A 4 36.05 31.17 33.83
N SER A 5 36.50 30.12 33.16
CA SER A 5 36.05 29.72 31.84
C SER A 5 34.53 29.63 31.81
N VAL A 6 33.90 30.44 30.96
CA VAL A 6 32.47 30.31 30.64
C VAL A 6 32.28 28.97 29.95
N ALA A 7 31.72 28.01 30.68
CA ALA A 7 31.17 26.81 30.09
C ALA A 7 30.06 27.23 29.12
N PHE A 8 30.24 26.92 27.84
CA PHE A 8 29.14 26.90 26.88
C PHE A 8 28.15 25.85 27.39
N VAL A 9 27.13 26.31 28.12
CA VAL A 9 25.95 25.51 28.41
C VAL A 9 25.32 25.20 27.05
N ALA A 10 25.40 23.94 26.64
CA ALA A 10 24.59 23.42 25.56
C ALA A 10 23.13 23.65 25.96
N LEU A 11 22.49 24.63 25.32
CA LEU A 11 21.06 24.84 25.44
C LEU A 11 20.39 23.58 24.88
N SER A 12 19.87 22.73 25.76
CA SER A 12 18.96 21.66 25.37
C SER A 12 17.77 22.30 24.65
N VAL A 13 17.59 21.96 23.38
CA VAL A 13 16.48 22.48 22.57
C VAL A 13 15.18 21.79 23.06
N PRO A 14 14.08 22.52 23.28
CA PRO A 14 12.83 21.90 23.74
C PRO A 14 12.31 20.89 22.72
N GLU A 15 11.90 19.69 23.14
CA GLU A 15 11.22 18.74 22.25
C GLU A 15 9.84 19.27 21.85
N LEU A 16 9.71 19.76 20.63
CA LEU A 16 8.40 20.02 20.02
C LEU A 16 7.80 18.67 19.61
N TYR A 17 6.69 18.28 20.26
CA TYR A 17 5.98 17.03 19.99
C TYR A 17 6.85 15.75 20.09
N GLY A 18 7.83 15.72 21.00
CA GLY A 18 8.63 14.52 21.29
C GLY A 18 9.69 14.16 20.23
N SER A 19 10.05 15.10 19.33
CA SER A 19 11.09 14.85 18.31
C SER A 19 12.10 16.00 18.24
N GLU A 20 13.36 15.70 18.57
CA GLU A 20 14.48 16.64 18.37
C GLU A 20 14.64 17.01 16.89
N LEU A 21 14.52 16.04 15.98
CA LEU A 21 14.62 16.25 14.53
C LEU A 21 13.60 17.28 14.05
N LEU A 22 12.33 17.10 14.41
CA LEU A 22 11.25 18.02 14.03
C LEU A 22 11.54 19.44 14.54
N THR A 23 12.05 19.55 15.76
CA THR A 23 12.39 20.85 16.34
C THR A 23 13.49 21.55 15.54
N TRP A 24 14.54 20.82 15.15
CA TRP A 24 15.59 21.35 14.30
C TRP A 24 15.12 21.70 12.89
N VAL A 25 14.21 20.92 12.31
CA VAL A 25 13.59 21.23 11.01
C VAL A 25 12.80 22.53 11.10
N VAL A 26 11.95 22.69 12.12
CA VAL A 26 11.15 23.91 12.32
C VAL A 26 12.06 25.11 12.59
N ALA A 27 13.04 24.97 13.48
CA ALA A 27 14.01 26.03 13.76
C ALA A 27 14.79 26.43 12.51
N GLY A 28 15.22 25.45 11.70
CA GLY A 28 15.89 25.65 10.42
C GLY A 28 15.01 26.39 9.42
N LEU A 29 13.73 26.02 9.29
CA LEU A 29 12.76 26.71 8.44
C LEU A 29 12.51 28.15 8.90
N LEU A 30 12.39 28.38 10.21
CA LEU A 30 12.22 29.72 10.78
C LEU A 30 13.46 30.60 10.55
N LEU A 31 14.66 30.05 10.74
CA LEU A 31 15.93 30.75 10.47
C LEU A 31 16.09 31.06 8.98
N TYR A 32 15.81 30.08 8.12
CA TYR A 32 15.78 30.26 6.67
C TYR A 32 14.84 31.39 6.29
N TRP A 33 13.61 31.38 6.82
CA TRP A 33 12.61 32.38 6.49
C TRP A 33 12.94 33.77 7.06
N ALA A 34 13.50 33.84 8.27
CA ALA A 34 14.05 35.09 8.80
C ALA A 34 15.15 35.66 7.90
N GLY A 35 16.00 34.79 7.33
CA GLY A 35 16.99 35.16 6.32
C GLY A 35 16.36 35.71 5.04
N VAL A 36 15.32 35.03 4.51
CA VAL A 36 14.57 35.50 3.33
C VAL A 36 13.95 36.89 3.57
N ILE A 37 13.28 37.10 4.71
CA ILE A 37 12.72 38.42 5.05
C ILE A 37 13.81 39.47 5.17
N ALA A 38 14.95 39.13 5.77
CA ALA A 38 16.07 40.07 5.91
C ALA A 38 16.61 40.48 4.53
N LEU A 39 16.73 39.54 3.59
CA LEU A 39 17.14 39.80 2.21
C LEU A 39 16.09 40.65 1.46
N GLU A 40 14.81 40.36 1.63
CA GLU A 40 13.71 41.12 1.04
C GLU A 40 13.72 42.57 1.55
N ARG A 41 13.81 42.77 2.87
CA ARG A 41 13.90 44.12 3.48
C ARG A 41 15.16 44.87 3.10
N ALA A 42 16.24 44.16 2.78
CA ALA A 42 17.48 44.74 2.31
C ALA A 42 17.48 45.04 0.80
N ASP A 43 16.40 44.75 0.08
CA ASP A 43 16.28 44.90 -1.39
C ASP A 43 17.37 44.11 -2.14
N LEU A 44 17.80 42.98 -1.57
CA LEU A 44 18.82 42.10 -2.12
C LEU A 44 18.22 40.92 -2.89
N LEU A 45 16.89 40.75 -2.86
CA LEU A 45 16.21 39.73 -3.64
C LEU A 45 16.08 40.18 -5.11
N PRO A 46 16.47 39.34 -6.09
CA PRO A 46 16.25 39.63 -7.50
C PRO A 46 14.77 39.80 -7.85
N GLU A 47 14.45 40.65 -8.84
CA GLU A 47 13.07 40.93 -9.29
C GLU A 47 12.26 39.69 -9.74
N PHE A 48 12.92 38.58 -10.04
CA PHE A 48 12.27 37.33 -10.42
C PHE A 48 11.85 36.47 -9.20
N ILE A 49 12.24 36.85 -7.98
CA ILE A 49 11.89 36.16 -6.74
C ILE A 49 10.86 37.02 -5.99
N GLY A 50 9.65 36.49 -5.83
CA GLY A 50 8.64 37.02 -4.93
C GLY A 50 8.56 36.23 -3.63
N THR A 51 8.01 36.86 -2.59
CA THR A 51 7.72 36.23 -1.30
C THR A 51 6.22 36.35 -1.02
N GLN A 52 5.59 35.25 -0.61
CA GLN A 52 4.20 35.24 -0.13
C GLN A 52 4.11 34.38 1.12
N GLY A 53 4.19 35.02 2.30
CA GLY A 53 4.29 34.28 3.56
C GLY A 53 5.53 33.37 3.56
N PRO A 54 5.41 32.10 4.02
CA PRO A 54 6.54 31.15 4.04
C PRO A 54 6.99 30.63 2.66
N MET A 55 6.39 31.12 1.56
CA MET A 55 6.63 30.61 0.21
C MET A 55 7.45 31.59 -0.63
N LEU A 56 8.34 31.04 -1.47
CA LEU A 56 9.07 31.76 -2.51
C LEU A 56 8.43 31.50 -3.87
N THR A 57 8.21 32.55 -4.66
CA THR A 57 7.73 32.44 -6.04
C THR A 57 8.83 32.83 -7.01
N PHE A 58 9.14 31.94 -7.95
CA PHE A 58 10.13 32.20 -8.99
C PHE A 58 9.43 32.48 -10.31
N HIS A 59 9.40 33.74 -10.73
CA HIS A 59 8.73 34.19 -11.94
C HIS A 59 9.67 34.13 -13.14
N THR A 60 9.17 33.66 -14.28
CA THR A 60 9.91 33.66 -15.54
C THR A 60 9.01 34.00 -16.72
N LYS A 61 9.56 34.68 -17.72
CA LYS A 61 8.91 34.90 -19.02
C LYS A 61 9.51 34.04 -20.13
N ARG A 62 10.58 33.26 -19.84
CA ARG A 62 11.36 32.50 -20.83
C ARG A 62 10.58 31.35 -21.46
N GLY A 63 9.57 30.81 -20.77
CA GLY A 63 8.72 29.72 -21.27
C GLY A 63 7.75 30.11 -22.39
N ARG A 64 7.48 31.41 -22.59
CA ARG A 64 6.47 31.89 -23.54
C ARG A 64 6.75 31.48 -24.99
N ALA A 65 8.00 31.64 -25.44
CA ALA A 65 8.39 31.30 -26.81
C ALA A 65 8.27 29.80 -27.11
N LEU A 66 8.53 28.95 -26.10
CA LEU A 66 8.31 27.51 -26.20
C LEU A 66 6.82 27.20 -26.31
N LEU A 67 5.98 27.80 -25.48
CA LEU A 67 4.53 27.66 -25.55
C LEU A 67 3.98 28.12 -26.91
N ASP A 68 4.46 29.25 -27.46
CA ASP A 68 4.07 29.73 -28.79
C ASP A 68 4.41 28.75 -29.90
N ARG A 69 5.57 28.08 -29.78
CA ARG A 69 5.98 27.03 -30.72
C ARG A 69 5.11 25.78 -30.58
N LEU A 70 4.84 25.35 -29.35
CA LEU A 70 4.02 24.17 -29.06
C LEU A 70 2.55 24.38 -29.39
N ALA A 71 2.02 25.60 -29.28
CA ALA A 71 0.62 25.96 -29.54
C ALA A 71 0.27 26.04 -31.04
N ARG A 72 1.27 25.99 -31.95
CA ARG A 72 1.07 26.10 -33.41
C ARG A 72 -0.03 25.16 -33.97
N PRO A 73 -0.13 23.87 -33.61
CA PRO A 73 -1.20 23.00 -34.08
C PRO A 73 -2.49 23.24 -33.28
N LYS A 74 -3.05 24.46 -33.37
CA LYS A 74 -4.24 24.90 -32.60
C LYS A 74 -5.42 23.93 -32.69
N ARG A 75 -5.64 23.31 -33.86
CA ARG A 75 -6.75 22.35 -34.07
C ARG A 75 -6.58 21.08 -33.22
N PHE A 76 -5.36 20.56 -33.14
CA PHE A 76 -5.05 19.38 -32.33
C PHE A 76 -5.30 19.67 -30.85
N TRP A 77 -4.73 20.76 -30.32
CA TRP A 77 -4.90 21.14 -28.91
C TRP A 77 -6.35 21.43 -28.53
N ARG A 78 -7.14 22.01 -29.43
CA ARG A 78 -8.58 22.18 -29.19
C ARG A 78 -9.32 20.86 -29.11
N ALA A 79 -9.00 19.90 -29.99
CA ALA A 79 -9.59 18.57 -29.94
C ALA A 79 -9.18 17.83 -28.66
N TRP A 80 -7.90 17.90 -28.30
CA TRP A 80 -7.34 17.36 -27.07
C TRP A 80 -8.04 17.90 -25.81
N ALA A 81 -8.16 19.22 -25.70
CA ALA A 81 -8.84 19.84 -24.57
C ALA A 81 -10.35 19.53 -24.55
N ASN A 82 -11.01 19.39 -25.71
CA ASN A 82 -12.42 18.97 -25.74
C ASN A 82 -12.61 17.52 -25.26
N LEU A 83 -11.70 16.61 -25.62
CA LEU A 83 -11.67 15.25 -25.06
C LEU A 83 -11.49 15.31 -23.53
N GLY A 84 -10.55 16.15 -23.10
CA GLY A 84 -10.31 16.51 -21.71
C GLY A 84 -11.54 16.91 -20.91
N ILE A 85 -12.33 17.84 -21.44
CA ILE A 85 -13.60 18.29 -20.83
C ILE A 85 -14.53 17.09 -20.61
N GLY A 86 -14.64 16.20 -21.60
CA GLY A 86 -15.45 14.99 -21.49
C GLY A 86 -14.97 14.06 -20.37
N ILE A 87 -13.67 13.77 -20.33
CA ILE A 87 -13.04 12.94 -19.29
C ILE A 87 -13.27 13.56 -17.91
N ALA A 88 -12.98 14.86 -17.75
CA ALA A 88 -13.14 15.56 -16.47
C ALA A 88 -14.58 15.52 -15.96
N LEU A 89 -15.57 15.68 -16.83
CA LEU A 89 -16.99 15.57 -16.45
C LEU A 89 -17.38 14.14 -16.03
N VAL A 90 -16.92 13.12 -16.75
CA VAL A 90 -17.17 11.72 -16.39
C VAL A 90 -16.55 11.39 -15.04
N VAL A 91 -15.28 11.74 -14.84
CA VAL A 91 -14.55 11.55 -13.59
C VAL A 91 -15.23 12.29 -12.44
N MET A 92 -15.61 13.55 -12.64
CA MET A 92 -16.30 14.37 -11.63
C MET A 92 -17.64 13.74 -11.21
N VAL A 93 -18.44 13.24 -12.15
CA VAL A 93 -19.70 12.55 -11.85
C VAL A 93 -19.43 11.23 -11.12
N ALA A 94 -18.45 10.45 -11.56
CA ALA A 94 -18.07 9.20 -10.90
C ALA A 94 -17.61 9.45 -9.45
N MET A 95 -16.76 10.45 -9.21
CA MET A 95 -16.31 10.85 -7.88
C MET A 95 -17.48 11.33 -7.01
N PHE A 96 -18.41 12.10 -7.57
CA PHE A 96 -19.61 12.53 -6.85
C PHE A 96 -20.43 11.33 -6.36
N VAL A 97 -20.70 10.37 -7.25
CA VAL A 97 -21.46 9.15 -6.92
C VAL A 97 -20.69 8.28 -5.93
N PHE A 98 -19.39 8.08 -6.14
CA PHE A 98 -18.54 7.31 -5.24
C PHE A 98 -18.53 7.89 -3.83
N LEU A 99 -18.25 9.19 -3.67
CA LEU A 99 -18.25 9.83 -2.36
C LEU A 99 -19.62 9.76 -1.69
N LEU A 100 -20.71 9.88 -2.45
CA LEU A 100 -22.05 9.77 -1.90
C LEU A 100 -22.32 8.35 -1.36
N ILE A 101 -21.97 7.32 -2.13
CA ILE A 101 -22.12 5.91 -1.71
C ILE A 101 -21.21 5.61 -0.52
N ALA A 102 -19.95 6.05 -0.56
CA ALA A 102 -18.99 5.85 0.52
C ALA A 102 -19.44 6.53 1.81
N ALA A 103 -19.99 7.74 1.72
CA ALA A 103 -20.58 8.45 2.86
C ALA A 103 -21.78 7.72 3.45
N ILE A 104 -22.69 7.21 2.60
CA ILE A 104 -23.84 6.42 3.05
C ILE A 104 -23.36 5.14 3.74
N GLY A 105 -22.41 4.42 3.13
CA GLY A 105 -21.83 3.20 3.69
C GLY A 105 -21.16 3.43 5.05
N ALA A 106 -20.36 4.50 5.16
CA ALA A 106 -19.69 4.89 6.40
C ALA A 106 -20.69 5.22 7.53
N LEU A 107 -21.86 5.79 7.19
CA LEU A 107 -22.91 6.10 8.17
C LEU A 107 -23.83 4.91 8.48
N SER A 108 -24.05 4.01 7.52
CA SER A 108 -24.93 2.85 7.69
C SER A 108 -24.26 1.67 8.41
N SER A 109 -22.95 1.57 8.29
CA SER A 109 -22.16 0.48 8.87
C SER A 109 -20.84 1.06 9.38
N PRO A 110 -20.85 1.69 10.57
CA PRO A 110 -19.65 2.28 11.16
C PRO A 110 -18.62 1.17 11.37
N GLN A 111 -17.60 1.13 10.51
CA GLN A 111 -16.46 0.26 10.71
C GLN A 111 -15.51 0.92 11.72
N PRO A 112 -14.82 0.15 12.57
CA PRO A 112 -13.76 0.69 13.40
C PRO A 112 -12.74 1.43 12.53
N SER A 113 -12.19 2.53 13.03
CA SER A 113 -11.26 3.36 12.28
C SER A 113 -10.06 2.54 11.83
N SER A 114 -9.91 2.33 10.52
CA SER A 114 -8.75 1.63 9.96
C SER A 114 -7.50 2.50 10.03
N ALA A 115 -6.32 1.89 9.93
CA ALA A 115 -5.04 2.61 9.96
C ALA A 115 -4.97 3.73 8.89
N VAL A 116 -5.61 3.55 7.74
CA VAL A 116 -5.69 4.58 6.66
C VAL A 116 -6.45 5.83 7.10
N GLN A 117 -7.46 5.71 7.97
CA GLN A 117 -8.31 6.83 8.42
C GLN A 117 -7.71 7.62 9.59
N GLN A 118 -6.55 7.21 10.11
CA GLN A 118 -5.86 7.94 11.18
C GLN A 118 -5.37 9.31 10.66
N PRO A 119 -5.50 10.41 11.42
CA PRO A 119 -5.12 11.75 10.95
C PRO A 119 -3.70 11.87 10.41
N ARG A 120 -2.74 11.13 10.98
CA ARG A 120 -1.35 11.09 10.50
C ARG A 120 -1.20 10.47 9.11
N ASN A 121 -2.11 9.57 8.71
CA ASN A 121 -2.10 8.85 7.43
C ASN A 121 -2.92 9.54 6.33
N VAL A 122 -3.62 10.64 6.67
CA VAL A 122 -4.38 11.45 5.71
C VAL A 122 -3.46 12.30 4.81
N LEU A 123 -2.36 12.82 5.37
CA LEU A 123 -1.38 13.61 4.61
C LEU A 123 -0.25 12.72 4.14
N VAL A 124 -0.07 12.60 2.82
CA VAL A 124 0.97 11.78 2.18
C VAL A 124 2.35 12.45 2.37
N ILE A 125 3.02 12.16 3.48
CA ILE A 125 4.34 12.65 3.88
C ILE A 125 5.25 11.44 4.14
N PRO A 126 6.20 11.15 3.23
CA PRO A 126 7.16 10.04 3.41
C PRO A 126 7.91 10.12 4.74
N GLY A 127 8.00 9.00 5.45
CA GLY A 127 8.64 8.89 6.75
C GLY A 127 7.81 9.37 7.95
N VAL A 128 6.63 9.95 7.71
CA VAL A 128 5.66 10.31 8.76
C VAL A 128 4.46 9.38 8.73
N ASN A 129 4.07 8.90 7.54
CA ASN A 129 3.02 7.89 7.41
C ASN A 129 3.54 6.48 7.67
N ASP A 130 2.64 5.63 8.14
CA ASP A 130 2.94 4.22 8.41
C ASP A 130 3.21 3.41 7.12
N PHE A 131 2.88 3.94 5.95
CA PHE A 131 2.93 3.22 4.67
C PHE A 131 3.95 3.73 3.64
N LEU A 132 4.58 4.89 3.86
CA LEU A 132 5.57 5.45 2.93
C LEU A 132 6.96 5.59 3.56
N PRO A 133 7.96 4.84 3.09
CA PRO A 133 9.33 5.01 3.54
C PRO A 133 9.94 6.32 3.01
N LEU A 134 10.92 6.88 3.73
CA LEU A 134 11.66 8.07 3.28
C LEU A 134 12.37 7.85 1.94
N SER A 135 12.75 6.61 1.62
CA SER A 135 13.38 6.24 0.35
C SER A 135 12.51 6.54 -0.88
N ALA A 136 11.18 6.63 -0.71
CA ALA A 136 10.25 6.99 -1.79
C ALA A 136 10.22 8.51 -2.09
N ALA A 137 10.70 9.35 -1.17
CA ALA A 137 10.59 10.81 -1.27
C ALA A 137 11.20 11.40 -2.56
N PRO A 138 12.37 10.97 -3.06
CA PRO A 138 12.93 11.50 -4.31
C PRO A 138 12.01 11.25 -5.52
N GLY A 139 11.41 10.06 -5.60
CA GLY A 139 10.46 9.70 -6.65
C GLY A 139 9.18 10.55 -6.58
N ILE A 140 8.64 10.73 -5.36
CA ILE A 140 7.45 11.56 -5.13
C ILE A 140 7.70 13.01 -5.53
N VAL A 141 8.82 13.60 -5.09
CA VAL A 141 9.17 15.00 -5.42
C VAL A 141 9.35 15.16 -6.93
N PHE A 142 9.99 14.19 -7.60
CA PHE A 142 10.13 14.19 -9.05
C PHE A 142 8.76 14.11 -9.75
N GLY A 143 7.90 13.17 -9.33
CA GLY A 143 6.55 13.01 -9.88
C GLY A 143 5.67 14.24 -9.68
N LEU A 144 5.76 14.88 -8.52
CA LEU A 144 5.11 16.15 -8.21
C LEU A 144 5.60 17.27 -9.12
N LEU A 145 6.92 17.44 -9.28
CA LEU A 145 7.49 18.46 -10.15
C LEU A 145 7.03 18.27 -11.60
N VAL A 146 7.08 17.05 -12.12
CA VAL A 146 6.58 16.72 -13.46
C VAL A 146 5.09 17.05 -13.55
N GLY A 147 4.29 16.61 -12.58
CA GLY A 147 2.84 16.81 -12.58
C GLY A 147 2.44 18.28 -12.54
N LEU A 148 3.09 19.10 -11.71
CA LEU A 148 2.87 20.53 -11.61
C LEU A 148 3.24 21.25 -12.92
N VAL A 149 4.42 20.96 -13.47
CA VAL A 149 4.88 21.57 -14.73
C VAL A 149 3.96 21.22 -15.90
N VAL A 150 3.52 19.96 -15.97
CA VAL A 150 2.63 19.46 -17.03
C VAL A 150 1.23 20.06 -16.91
N HIS A 151 0.71 20.16 -15.68
CA HIS A 151 -0.60 20.73 -15.37
C HIS A 151 -0.66 22.20 -15.78
N GLU A 152 0.23 23.01 -15.19
CA GLU A 152 0.30 24.46 -15.40
C GLU A 152 0.76 24.79 -16.83
N GLY A 153 1.70 24.01 -17.36
CA GLY A 153 2.08 24.06 -18.76
C GLY A 153 0.91 23.80 -19.70
N GLY A 154 -0.04 22.95 -19.31
CA GLY A 154 -1.29 22.73 -20.01
C GLY A 154 -2.17 23.97 -20.08
N HIS A 155 -2.39 24.65 -18.96
CA HIS A 155 -3.10 25.92 -18.94
C HIS A 155 -2.42 26.97 -19.82
N GLY A 156 -1.10 27.13 -19.66
CA GLY A 156 -0.33 28.09 -20.46
C GLY A 156 -0.35 27.79 -21.96
N LEU A 157 -0.27 26.52 -22.34
CA LEU A 157 -0.37 26.10 -23.73
C LEU A 157 -1.74 26.44 -24.32
N LEU A 158 -2.82 26.14 -23.59
CA LEU A 158 -4.17 26.41 -24.09
C LEU A 158 -4.54 27.89 -24.04
N CYS A 159 -3.93 28.69 -23.16
CA CYS A 159 -3.99 30.15 -23.25
C CYS A 159 -3.53 30.61 -24.63
N ARG A 160 -2.37 30.15 -25.10
CA ARG A 160 -1.85 30.51 -26.44
C ARG A 160 -2.68 29.98 -27.60
N VAL A 161 -3.30 28.81 -27.43
CA VAL A 161 -4.20 28.24 -28.47
C VAL A 161 -5.50 29.04 -28.60
N GLU A 162 -6.01 29.58 -27.50
CA GLU A 162 -7.24 30.37 -27.43
C GLU A 162 -7.01 31.89 -27.45
N ASP A 163 -5.78 32.32 -27.73
CA ASP A 163 -5.38 33.72 -27.84
C ASP A 163 -5.62 34.53 -26.55
N ILE A 164 -5.35 33.88 -25.41
CA ILE A 164 -5.31 34.47 -24.06
C ILE A 164 -3.84 34.74 -23.71
N ASP A 165 -3.55 35.99 -23.31
CA ASP A 165 -2.20 36.38 -22.95
C ASP A 165 -1.80 35.84 -21.57
N ILE A 166 -0.50 35.69 -21.34
CA ILE A 166 0.05 35.20 -20.07
C ILE A 166 0.87 36.32 -19.46
N ASP A 167 0.55 36.76 -18.25
CA ASP A 167 1.24 37.83 -17.53
C ASP A 167 2.51 37.32 -16.85
N SER A 168 2.44 36.18 -16.21
CA SER A 168 3.57 35.56 -15.54
C SER A 168 3.42 34.03 -15.46
N MET A 169 4.53 33.34 -15.27
CA MET A 169 4.53 31.91 -14.98
C MET A 169 5.72 31.59 -14.07
N GLY A 170 5.63 30.53 -13.28
CA GLY A 170 6.66 30.26 -12.29
C GLY A 170 6.48 28.99 -11.47
N ILE A 171 7.34 28.86 -10.47
CA ILE A 171 7.33 27.78 -9.48
C ILE A 171 7.18 28.41 -8.10
N VAL A 172 6.38 27.79 -7.24
CA VAL A 172 6.21 28.10 -5.82
C VAL A 172 6.99 27.07 -5.02
N MET A 173 7.90 27.53 -4.16
CA MET A 173 8.75 26.70 -3.30
C MET A 173 8.45 27.00 -1.82
N LEU A 174 8.38 25.96 -1.00
CA LEU A 174 8.53 26.06 0.45
C LEU A 174 9.97 25.70 0.79
N ALA A 175 10.79 26.71 1.07
CA ALA A 175 12.24 26.57 1.16
C ALA A 175 12.83 25.88 -0.08
N ILE A 176 13.21 24.61 0.02
CA ILE A 176 13.77 23.80 -1.08
C ILE A 176 12.75 22.86 -1.72
N ILE A 177 11.54 22.75 -1.18
CA ILE A 177 10.51 21.81 -1.63
C ILE A 177 9.61 22.52 -2.65
N PRO A 178 9.48 22.00 -3.89
CA PRO A 178 8.51 22.53 -4.84
C PRO A 178 7.10 22.24 -4.35
N MET A 179 6.35 23.29 -4.07
CA MET A 179 4.95 23.19 -3.61
C MET A 179 3.96 23.36 -4.76
N GLY A 180 4.32 24.09 -5.81
CA GLY A 180 3.42 24.39 -6.90
C GLY A 180 4.15 24.91 -8.13
N ALA A 181 3.48 24.90 -9.27
CA ALA A 181 3.79 25.77 -10.39
C ALA A 181 2.58 26.68 -10.61
N PHE A 182 2.74 27.73 -11.41
CA PHE A 182 1.60 28.56 -11.81
C PHE A 182 1.78 29.14 -13.21
N VAL A 183 0.67 29.30 -13.91
CA VAL A 183 0.55 30.17 -15.08
C VAL A 183 -0.55 31.18 -14.83
N GLU A 184 -0.22 32.46 -14.91
CA GLU A 184 -1.15 33.57 -14.68
C GLU A 184 -1.64 34.11 -16.03
N PRO A 185 -2.90 33.83 -16.42
CA PRO A 185 -3.50 34.42 -17.61
C PRO A 185 -3.86 35.88 -17.37
N ASP A 186 -3.69 36.72 -18.39
CA ASP A 186 -4.12 38.11 -18.36
C ASP A 186 -5.65 38.20 -18.19
N GLN A 187 -6.09 39.06 -17.27
CA GLN A 187 -7.49 39.13 -16.87
C GLN A 187 -8.39 39.73 -17.96
N GLU A 188 -7.88 40.67 -18.77
CA GLU A 188 -8.67 41.31 -19.82
C GLU A 188 -8.92 40.36 -20.99
N SER A 189 -7.84 39.76 -21.52
CA SER A 189 -7.90 38.76 -22.58
C SER A 189 -8.72 37.53 -22.15
N SER A 190 -8.56 37.03 -20.93
CA SER A 190 -9.37 35.92 -20.40
C SER A 190 -10.87 36.23 -20.32
N LYS A 191 -11.26 37.44 -19.91
CA LYS A 191 -12.67 37.86 -19.89
C LYS A 191 -13.26 37.96 -21.29
N SER A 192 -12.46 38.42 -22.26
CA SER A 192 -12.85 38.55 -23.68
C SER A 192 -12.95 37.20 -24.41
N ALA A 193 -12.22 36.19 -23.93
CA ALA A 193 -12.20 34.86 -24.54
C ALA A 193 -13.57 34.18 -24.53
N SER A 194 -13.80 33.36 -25.56
CA SER A 194 -15.04 32.57 -25.68
C SER A 194 -15.22 31.64 -24.48
N ARG A 195 -16.47 31.36 -24.09
CA ARG A 195 -16.77 30.44 -22.98
C ARG A 195 -16.09 29.08 -23.17
N GLY A 196 -16.15 28.53 -24.38
CA GLY A 196 -15.51 27.27 -24.72
C GLY A 196 -13.97 27.34 -24.69
N GLY A 197 -13.38 28.49 -25.05
CA GLY A 197 -11.94 28.70 -24.93
C GLY A 197 -11.48 28.66 -23.47
N ARG A 198 -12.21 29.34 -22.57
CA ARG A 198 -11.95 29.25 -21.13
C ARG A 198 -12.13 27.83 -20.58
N THR A 199 -13.20 27.13 -20.96
CA THR A 199 -13.41 25.75 -20.50
C THR A 199 -12.30 24.82 -20.96
N ARG A 200 -11.81 24.97 -22.21
CA ARG A 200 -10.66 24.21 -22.71
C ARG A 200 -9.37 24.52 -21.96
N MET A 201 -9.15 25.80 -21.61
CA MET A 201 -8.01 26.21 -20.79
C MET A 201 -8.02 25.50 -19.43
N PHE A 202 -9.14 25.53 -18.69
CA PHE A 202 -9.25 24.84 -17.39
C PHE A 202 -9.16 23.31 -17.50
N ALA A 203 -9.71 22.71 -18.57
CA ALA A 203 -9.59 21.26 -18.75
C ALA A 203 -8.18 20.79 -19.15
N ALA A 204 -7.32 21.69 -19.63
CA ALA A 204 -6.00 21.35 -20.17
C ALA A 204 -5.07 20.71 -19.14
N GLY A 205 -5.03 21.25 -17.92
CA GLY A 205 -4.20 20.73 -16.84
C GLY A 205 -4.56 19.28 -16.52
N VAL A 206 -5.82 19.04 -16.16
CA VAL A 206 -6.40 17.71 -15.89
C VAL A 206 -6.10 16.71 -17.01
N THR A 207 -6.32 17.11 -18.28
CA THR A 207 -6.11 16.22 -19.43
C THR A 207 -4.65 15.80 -19.57
N ASN A 208 -3.73 16.75 -19.38
CA ASN A 208 -2.31 16.49 -19.50
C ASN A 208 -1.80 15.59 -18.38
N ASN A 209 -2.31 15.76 -17.15
CA ASN A 209 -1.99 14.86 -16.04
C ASN A 209 -2.38 13.41 -16.37
N PHE A 210 -3.63 13.17 -16.80
CA PHE A 210 -4.05 11.82 -17.19
C PHE A 210 -3.23 11.24 -18.34
N ALA A 211 -2.82 12.06 -19.31
CA ALA A 211 -1.98 11.61 -20.41
C ALA A 211 -0.55 11.24 -19.96
N ILE A 212 0.04 12.01 -19.05
CA ILE A 212 1.33 11.67 -18.45
C ILE A 212 1.21 10.43 -17.58
N THR A 213 0.11 10.24 -16.85
CA THR A 213 -0.17 8.98 -16.15
C THR A 213 -0.14 7.78 -17.10
N ILE A 214 -0.89 7.86 -18.21
CA ILE A 214 -0.93 6.79 -19.21
C ILE A 214 0.46 6.53 -19.79
N LEU A 215 1.20 7.58 -20.15
CA LEU A 215 2.54 7.44 -20.71
C LEU A 215 3.52 6.83 -19.69
N ALA A 216 3.51 7.33 -18.45
CA ALA A 216 4.41 6.87 -17.39
C ALA A 216 4.18 5.39 -17.08
N PHE A 217 2.92 4.96 -16.91
CA PHE A 217 2.60 3.56 -16.67
C PHE A 217 2.80 2.67 -17.90
N ALA A 218 2.59 3.17 -19.12
CA ALA A 218 2.92 2.41 -20.33
C ALA A 218 4.43 2.12 -20.45
N LEU A 219 5.27 3.10 -20.10
CA LEU A 219 6.72 2.91 -20.05
C LEU A 219 7.15 2.03 -18.87
N LEU A 220 6.48 2.16 -17.72
CA LEU A 220 6.74 1.35 -16.54
C LEU A 220 6.43 -0.12 -16.81
N PHE A 221 5.16 -0.45 -17.10
CA PHE A 221 4.69 -1.82 -17.27
C PHE A 221 5.25 -2.51 -18.51
N GLY A 222 5.67 -1.74 -19.51
CA GLY A 222 6.27 -2.27 -20.73
C GLY A 222 7.77 -2.50 -20.58
N PRO A 223 8.62 -1.64 -21.17
CA PRO A 223 10.05 -1.90 -21.27
C PRO A 223 10.79 -1.90 -19.92
N VAL A 224 10.33 -1.13 -18.92
CA VAL A 224 11.05 -0.97 -17.65
C VAL A 224 10.87 -2.17 -16.74
N VAL A 225 9.63 -2.51 -16.38
CA VAL A 225 9.33 -3.70 -15.56
C VAL A 225 9.71 -4.98 -16.30
N GLY A 226 9.53 -5.05 -17.61
CA GLY A 226 10.02 -6.17 -18.43
C GLY A 226 11.55 -6.34 -18.45
N SER A 227 12.28 -5.37 -17.90
CA SER A 227 13.74 -5.44 -17.70
C SER A 227 14.12 -5.60 -16.22
N ILE A 228 13.17 -5.84 -15.32
CA ILE A 228 13.41 -6.13 -13.91
C ILE A 228 13.11 -7.62 -13.67
N GLY A 229 13.99 -8.29 -12.95
CA GLY A 229 13.85 -9.69 -12.53
C GLY A 229 14.01 -9.83 -11.03
N LEU A 230 13.75 -11.03 -10.53
CA LEU A 230 14.02 -11.38 -9.14
C LEU A 230 15.52 -11.61 -8.96
N ALA A 231 16.07 -11.03 -7.90
CA ALA A 231 17.43 -11.36 -7.48
C ALA A 231 17.42 -12.75 -6.81
N PRO A 232 18.42 -13.62 -7.05
CA PRO A 232 18.50 -14.92 -6.41
C PRO A 232 18.59 -14.82 -4.88
N GLY A 233 17.80 -15.64 -4.19
CA GLY A 233 17.72 -15.70 -2.74
C GLY A 233 16.31 -15.40 -2.23
N ALA A 234 16.09 -15.74 -0.96
CA ALA A 234 14.81 -15.49 -0.30
C ALA A 234 14.77 -14.08 0.30
N ALA A 235 13.69 -13.35 0.05
CA ALA A 235 13.56 -11.95 0.42
C ALA A 235 12.97 -11.83 1.84
N VAL A 236 13.72 -11.22 2.77
CA VAL A 236 13.26 -11.01 4.16
C VAL A 236 12.40 -9.75 4.21
N GLY A 237 11.09 -9.90 4.33
CA GLY A 237 10.15 -8.77 4.43
C GLY A 237 9.96 -8.27 5.87
N GLY A 238 10.02 -9.17 6.84
CA GLY A 238 9.87 -8.88 8.26
C GLY A 238 10.63 -9.89 9.11
N VAL A 239 10.95 -9.49 10.34
CA VAL A 239 11.59 -10.33 11.36
C VAL A 239 10.79 -10.17 12.65
N ALA A 240 10.39 -11.30 13.24
CA ALA A 240 9.67 -11.29 14.50
C ALA A 240 10.61 -10.87 15.64
N PRO A 241 10.19 -9.99 16.56
CA PRO A 241 11.00 -9.63 17.74
C PRO A 241 11.35 -10.87 18.56
N ASP A 242 12.55 -10.89 19.15
CA ASP A 242 13.05 -11.97 20.01
C ASP A 242 13.12 -13.35 19.32
N SER A 243 13.06 -13.38 17.98
CA SER A 243 13.20 -14.60 17.18
C SER A 243 14.66 -15.00 16.97
N PRO A 244 14.94 -16.24 16.53
CA PRO A 244 16.28 -16.64 16.09
C PRO A 244 16.90 -15.69 15.06
N ALA A 245 16.11 -15.21 14.10
CA ALA A 245 16.58 -14.26 13.10
C ALA A 245 16.92 -12.89 13.70
N ASP A 246 16.11 -12.39 14.65
CA ASP A 246 16.38 -11.13 15.37
C ASP A 246 17.66 -11.24 16.21
N ALA A 247 17.83 -12.35 16.93
CA ALA A 247 19.03 -12.65 17.72
C ALA A 247 20.31 -12.73 16.85
N ALA A 248 20.18 -13.16 15.60
CA ALA A 248 21.27 -13.20 14.63
C ALA A 248 21.46 -11.88 13.83
N GLU A 249 20.73 -10.82 14.20
CA GLU A 249 20.74 -9.51 13.55
C GLU A 249 20.37 -9.58 12.05
N ILE A 250 19.49 -10.50 11.66
CA ILE A 250 18.85 -10.49 10.34
C ILE A 250 17.84 -9.34 10.34
N GLN A 251 17.88 -8.50 9.30
CA GLN A 251 17.01 -7.32 9.23
C GLN A 251 16.03 -7.43 8.06
N PRO A 252 14.86 -6.76 8.15
CA PRO A 252 14.03 -6.52 6.99
C PRO A 252 14.86 -5.93 5.84
N ASN A 253 14.58 -6.36 4.62
CA ASN A 253 15.32 -6.07 3.39
C ASN A 253 16.61 -6.89 3.15
N ASP A 254 17.03 -7.75 4.07
CA ASP A 254 18.05 -8.75 3.79
C ASP A 254 17.55 -9.80 2.77
N ARG A 255 18.47 -10.35 1.99
CA ARG A 255 18.22 -11.45 1.06
C ARG A 255 19.04 -12.65 1.49
N ILE A 256 18.40 -13.77 1.85
CA ILE A 256 19.09 -15.00 2.22
C ILE A 256 19.56 -15.69 0.94
N THR A 257 20.86 -15.76 0.72
CA THR A 257 21.47 -16.29 -0.51
C THR A 257 21.99 -17.72 -0.36
N ALA A 258 22.23 -18.19 0.87
CA ALA A 258 22.61 -19.57 1.15
C ALA A 258 22.28 -19.98 2.59
N ILE A 259 22.04 -21.29 2.80
CA ILE A 259 21.95 -21.93 4.11
C ILE A 259 23.01 -23.04 4.16
N ASN A 260 23.86 -23.04 5.18
CA ASN A 260 24.96 -24.01 5.36
C ASN A 260 25.89 -24.12 4.12
N GLY A 261 26.07 -23.02 3.40
CA GLY A 261 26.85 -22.96 2.16
C GLY A 261 26.13 -23.47 0.91
N GLU A 262 24.88 -23.92 1.03
CA GLU A 262 24.06 -24.33 -0.11
C GLU A 262 23.23 -23.14 -0.66
N PRO A 263 23.29 -22.83 -1.97
CA PRO A 263 22.65 -21.64 -2.53
C PRO A 263 21.13 -21.67 -2.51
N VAL A 264 20.49 -20.62 -2.00
CA VAL A 264 19.03 -20.43 -2.01
C VAL A 264 18.65 -19.63 -3.26
N ALA A 265 17.73 -20.16 -4.07
CA ALA A 265 17.33 -19.52 -5.33
C ALA A 265 16.19 -18.51 -5.15
N ASP A 266 15.24 -18.83 -4.28
CA ASP A 266 13.98 -18.10 -4.03
C ASP A 266 13.42 -18.48 -2.65
N ASN A 267 12.21 -18.02 -2.35
CA ASN A 267 11.53 -18.26 -1.08
C ASN A 267 11.24 -19.75 -0.84
N ASP A 268 10.80 -20.48 -1.86
CA ASP A 268 10.48 -21.92 -1.74
C ASP A 268 11.76 -22.74 -1.48
N ALA A 269 12.85 -22.39 -2.17
CA ALA A 269 14.15 -23.02 -1.95
C ALA A 269 14.72 -22.72 -0.55
N LEU A 270 14.31 -21.64 0.14
CA LEU A 270 14.73 -21.43 1.52
C LEU A 270 14.08 -22.43 2.46
N GLU A 271 12.77 -22.64 2.31
CA GLU A 271 11.99 -23.55 3.12
C GLU A 271 12.55 -24.99 3.01
N GLU A 272 12.74 -25.47 1.77
CA GLU A 272 13.36 -26.79 1.50
C GLU A 272 14.72 -26.94 2.20
N ARG A 273 15.53 -25.87 2.25
CA ARG A 273 16.87 -25.92 2.84
C ARG A 273 16.87 -25.86 4.36
N ILE A 274 15.91 -25.18 4.96
CA ILE A 274 15.74 -25.17 6.42
C ILE A 274 15.28 -26.55 6.87
N GLU A 275 14.33 -27.16 6.16
CA GLU A 275 13.83 -28.50 6.46
C GLU A 275 14.89 -29.59 6.28
N ALA A 276 15.69 -29.50 5.21
CA ALA A 276 16.75 -30.47 4.95
C ALA A 276 17.99 -30.31 5.86
N ALA A 277 18.12 -29.20 6.57
CA ALA A 277 19.30 -28.92 7.38
C ALA A 277 19.34 -29.77 8.66
N GLU A 278 20.46 -30.47 8.86
CA GLU A 278 20.74 -31.22 10.08
C GLU A 278 21.19 -30.31 11.23
N GLY A 279 20.60 -30.51 12.41
CA GLY A 279 20.97 -29.81 13.64
C GLY A 279 20.38 -28.40 13.77
N ASN A 280 20.51 -27.82 14.97
CA ASN A 280 19.81 -26.58 15.33
C ASN A 280 20.54 -25.30 14.92
N GLN A 281 21.83 -25.39 14.55
CA GLN A 281 22.61 -24.23 14.14
C GLN A 281 22.69 -24.15 12.62
N LEU A 282 22.24 -23.04 12.04
CA LEU A 282 22.28 -22.77 10.62
C LEU A 282 23.25 -21.62 10.32
N ALA A 283 24.17 -21.82 9.39
CA ALA A 283 24.98 -20.75 8.83
C ALA A 283 24.19 -20.09 7.68
N VAL A 284 23.65 -18.90 7.91
CA VAL A 284 22.80 -18.16 6.97
C VAL A 284 23.62 -17.09 6.27
N GLU A 285 23.75 -17.19 4.95
CA GLU A 285 24.39 -16.16 4.13
C GLU A 285 23.38 -15.09 3.72
N LEU A 286 23.71 -13.84 4.00
CA LEU A 286 22.89 -12.66 3.75
C LEU A 286 23.55 -11.78 2.69
N ASN A 287 22.76 -11.42 1.68
CA ASN A 287 23.10 -10.54 0.57
C ASN A 287 24.31 -11.00 -0.27
N GLY A 288 24.84 -12.21 -0.05
CA GLY A 288 26.11 -12.68 -0.61
C GLY A 288 27.34 -11.99 -0.01
N GLU A 289 27.20 -11.32 1.14
CA GLU A 289 28.26 -10.48 1.73
C GLU A 289 28.69 -10.96 3.11
N ARG A 290 27.74 -11.38 3.96
CA ARG A 290 28.00 -11.81 5.33
C ARG A 290 27.30 -13.13 5.62
N THR A 291 27.89 -13.93 6.50
CA THR A 291 27.27 -15.14 7.05
C THR A 291 27.06 -14.94 8.55
N VAL A 292 25.88 -15.29 9.03
CA VAL A 292 25.52 -15.28 10.46
C VAL A 292 25.13 -16.68 10.90
N ASP A 293 25.47 -17.03 12.14
CA ASP A 293 25.02 -18.28 12.74
C ASP A 293 23.66 -18.03 13.42
N VAL A 294 22.66 -18.82 13.05
CA VAL A 294 21.30 -18.75 13.59
C VAL A 294 21.01 -20.04 14.33
N GLU A 295 20.64 -19.94 15.61
CA GLU A 295 20.18 -21.07 16.40
C GLU A 295 18.66 -21.17 16.28
N ARG A 296 18.19 -22.11 15.45
CA ARG A 296 16.77 -22.27 15.14
C ARG A 296 15.99 -22.66 16.39
N SER A 297 14.78 -22.14 16.53
CA SER A 297 13.83 -22.49 17.58
C SER A 297 12.42 -22.46 17.02
N LEU A 298 11.53 -23.31 17.54
CA LEU A 298 10.16 -23.37 17.06
C LEU A 298 9.33 -22.25 17.70
N LEU A 299 9.39 -21.06 17.10
CA LEU A 299 8.73 -19.85 17.58
C LEU A 299 7.26 -19.83 17.17
N VAL A 300 6.37 -19.52 18.11
CA VAL A 300 4.96 -19.26 17.84
C VAL A 300 4.79 -17.85 17.27
N THR A 301 4.38 -17.76 16.01
CA THR A 301 4.22 -16.48 15.30
C THR A 301 2.78 -15.99 15.28
N ALA A 302 1.81 -16.90 15.32
CA ALA A 302 0.39 -16.56 15.40
C ALA A 302 -0.42 -17.62 16.14
N THR A 303 -1.51 -17.19 16.76
CA THR A 303 -2.47 -18.07 17.42
C THR A 303 -3.89 -17.60 17.11
N VAL A 304 -4.75 -18.50 16.65
CA VAL A 304 -6.17 -18.21 16.42
C VAL A 304 -6.91 -18.03 17.75
N ASP A 305 -6.70 -18.98 18.67
CA ASP A 305 -7.33 -18.98 19.99
C ASP A 305 -6.38 -19.58 21.01
N SER A 306 -5.69 -18.70 21.75
CA SER A 306 -4.77 -19.09 22.82
C SER A 306 -5.43 -19.92 23.93
N SER A 307 -6.76 -19.97 24.05
CA SER A 307 -7.40 -20.79 25.08
C SER A 307 -7.35 -22.29 24.79
N ILE A 308 -7.08 -22.68 23.54
CA ILE A 308 -7.02 -24.09 23.11
C ILE A 308 -5.68 -24.71 23.52
N THR A 309 -4.58 -24.06 23.18
CA THR A 309 -3.21 -24.56 23.41
C THR A 309 -2.52 -23.87 24.59
N GLY A 310 -3.04 -22.73 25.05
CA GLY A 310 -2.36 -21.86 26.02
C GLY A 310 -1.14 -21.12 25.48
N LEU A 311 -0.81 -21.30 24.20
CA LEU A 311 0.32 -20.65 23.54
C LEU A 311 0.00 -19.21 23.18
N ARG A 312 1.02 -18.37 23.15
CA ARG A 312 0.97 -16.95 22.77
C ARG A 312 2.01 -16.68 21.70
N THR A 313 1.75 -15.68 20.85
CA THR A 313 2.77 -15.17 19.94
C THR A 313 4.00 -14.73 20.75
N GLY A 314 5.17 -15.21 20.33
CA GLY A 314 6.45 -15.00 21.01
C GLY A 314 6.92 -16.19 21.87
N ASP A 315 6.02 -17.13 22.21
CA ASP A 315 6.42 -18.35 22.92
C ASP A 315 7.29 -19.23 22.01
N SER A 316 8.28 -19.91 22.59
CA SER A 316 9.09 -20.91 21.88
C SER A 316 8.78 -22.32 22.38
N ILE A 317 8.45 -23.24 21.46
CA ILE A 317 8.26 -24.66 21.79
C ILE A 317 9.64 -25.31 21.74
N VAL A 318 10.17 -25.71 22.90
CA VAL A 318 11.53 -26.25 23.02
C VAL A 318 11.56 -27.78 23.06
N ALA A 319 10.45 -28.41 23.46
CA ALA A 319 10.31 -29.86 23.43
C ALA A 319 8.84 -30.29 23.29
N VAL A 320 8.64 -31.48 22.71
CA VAL A 320 7.35 -32.16 22.56
C VAL A 320 7.50 -33.58 23.09
N ASN A 321 6.63 -33.98 24.02
CA ASN A 321 6.71 -35.28 24.69
C ASN A 321 8.09 -35.60 25.29
N GLY A 322 8.81 -34.54 25.73
CA GLY A 322 10.17 -34.63 26.27
C GLY A 322 11.28 -34.78 25.23
N GLN A 323 10.96 -34.76 23.93
CA GLN A 323 11.92 -34.70 22.83
C GLN A 323 12.15 -33.24 22.42
N GLU A 324 13.40 -32.79 22.37
CA GLU A 324 13.73 -31.43 21.93
C GLU A 324 13.30 -31.23 20.47
N VAL A 325 12.71 -30.07 20.18
CA VAL A 325 12.24 -29.69 18.84
C VAL A 325 12.66 -28.26 18.53
N ALA A 326 13.02 -28.02 17.27
CA ALA A 326 13.39 -26.70 16.78
C ALA A 326 12.78 -26.38 15.40
N THR A 327 12.15 -27.37 14.77
CA THR A 327 11.45 -27.27 13.49
C THR A 327 10.07 -27.93 13.57
N GLU A 328 9.20 -27.58 12.62
CA GLU A 328 7.88 -28.22 12.51
C GLU A 328 7.98 -29.71 12.17
N ALA A 329 8.94 -30.11 11.34
CA ALA A 329 9.18 -31.52 11.03
C ALA A 329 9.52 -32.33 12.30
N GLU A 330 10.43 -31.82 13.14
CA GLU A 330 10.77 -32.45 14.43
C GLU A 330 9.57 -32.45 15.39
N PHE A 331 8.76 -31.38 15.37
CA PHE A 331 7.52 -31.30 16.15
C PHE A 331 6.55 -32.41 15.76
N LEU A 332 6.28 -32.58 14.46
CA LEU A 332 5.38 -33.62 13.95
C LEU A 332 5.94 -35.03 14.20
N GLU A 333 7.26 -35.22 14.06
CA GLU A 333 7.91 -36.50 14.37
C GLU A 333 7.79 -36.86 15.86
N ALA A 334 7.99 -35.89 16.76
CA ALA A 334 7.89 -36.08 18.21
C ALA A 334 6.46 -36.38 18.69
N ILE A 335 5.44 -35.97 17.92
CA ILE A 335 4.04 -36.33 18.18
C ILE A 335 3.73 -37.74 17.67
N GLY A 336 4.21 -38.06 16.46
CA GLY A 336 3.82 -39.29 15.77
C GLY A 336 2.30 -39.36 15.56
N ASP A 337 1.69 -40.47 15.99
CA ASP A 337 0.24 -40.71 15.84
C ASP A 337 -0.59 -40.21 17.03
N ASP A 338 0.04 -39.61 18.06
CA ASP A 338 -0.67 -39.18 19.26
C ASP A 338 -1.62 -38.00 18.95
N GLU A 339 -2.80 -38.00 19.57
CA GLU A 339 -3.80 -36.94 19.42
C GLU A 339 -3.58 -35.78 20.40
N THR A 340 -2.82 -36.02 21.48
CA THR A 340 -2.39 -35.01 22.46
C THR A 340 -0.89 -35.06 22.61
N ALA A 341 -0.28 -33.93 22.96
CA ALA A 341 1.15 -33.85 23.20
C ALA A 341 1.46 -32.95 24.39
N THR A 342 2.49 -33.29 25.15
CA THR A 342 3.03 -32.42 26.21
C THR A 342 4.07 -31.49 25.61
N LEU A 343 3.73 -30.21 25.51
CA LEU A 343 4.63 -29.17 25.04
C LEU A 343 5.44 -28.61 26.20
N THR A 344 6.75 -28.50 26.04
CA THR A 344 7.61 -27.67 26.87
C THR A 344 7.80 -26.34 26.17
N ILE A 345 7.39 -25.26 26.84
CA ILE A 345 7.23 -23.94 26.26
C ILE A 345 8.11 -22.97 27.04
N ASP A 346 9.00 -22.28 26.35
CA ASP A 346 9.72 -21.13 26.87
C ASP A 346 8.93 -19.85 26.55
N THR A 347 8.50 -19.16 27.61
CA THR A 347 7.74 -17.89 27.53
C THR A 347 8.64 -16.65 27.63
N GLY A 348 9.97 -16.84 27.68
CA GLY A 348 10.97 -15.81 27.95
C GLY A 348 11.18 -15.53 29.44
N ASP A 349 10.11 -15.60 30.24
CA ASP A 349 10.17 -15.42 31.71
C ASP A 349 10.35 -16.76 32.46
N SER A 350 9.75 -17.83 31.93
CA SER A 350 9.78 -19.16 32.52
C SER A 350 9.55 -20.26 31.49
N VAL A 351 10.01 -21.47 31.82
CA VAL A 351 9.71 -22.69 31.07
C VAL A 351 8.55 -23.41 31.74
N GLU A 352 7.51 -23.71 30.96
CA GLU A 352 6.30 -24.39 31.42
C GLU A 352 6.01 -25.65 30.59
N GLU A 353 5.38 -26.65 31.18
CA GLU A 353 4.87 -27.82 30.46
C GLU A 353 3.35 -27.77 30.36
N ARG A 354 2.80 -28.15 29.20
CA ARG A 354 1.35 -28.18 28.98
C ARG A 354 0.95 -29.29 28.03
N GLU A 355 -0.04 -30.08 28.42
CA GLU A 355 -0.68 -31.05 27.54
C GLU A 355 -1.74 -30.35 26.68
N VAL A 356 -1.66 -30.53 25.36
CA VAL A 356 -2.56 -29.89 24.39
C VAL A 356 -3.03 -30.91 23.35
N PRO A 357 -4.27 -30.78 22.83
CA PRO A 357 -4.68 -31.54 21.65
C PRO A 357 -3.94 -31.04 20.41
N ILE A 358 -3.52 -31.96 19.55
CA ILE A 358 -2.83 -31.66 18.31
C ILE A 358 -3.72 -32.06 17.12
N GLY A 359 -4.15 -31.09 16.32
CA GLY A 359 -4.84 -31.38 15.07
C GLY A 359 -5.24 -30.15 14.30
N ALA A 360 -6.08 -30.31 13.29
CA ALA A 360 -6.57 -29.20 12.47
C ALA A 360 -7.65 -28.41 13.22
N LEU A 361 -7.44 -27.10 13.42
CA LEU A 361 -8.43 -26.25 14.08
C LEU A 361 -9.50 -25.78 13.10
N VAL A 362 -10.76 -26.09 13.40
CA VAL A 362 -11.91 -25.63 12.62
C VAL A 362 -12.97 -25.01 13.52
N THR A 363 -13.82 -24.16 12.95
CA THR A 363 -15.04 -23.68 13.62
C THR A 363 -16.26 -24.34 12.99
N VAL A 364 -17.12 -24.94 13.82
CA VAL A 364 -18.35 -25.60 13.34
C VAL A 364 -19.28 -24.57 12.70
N ALA A 365 -19.67 -24.77 11.44
CA ALA A 365 -20.58 -23.85 10.75
C ALA A 365 -22.02 -24.00 11.27
N GLU A 366 -22.78 -22.90 11.32
CA GLU A 366 -24.13 -22.88 11.92
C GLU A 366 -25.13 -23.85 11.24
N ASP A 367 -25.09 -23.96 9.91
CA ASP A 367 -25.99 -24.80 9.12
C ASP A 367 -25.21 -25.88 8.32
N GLY A 368 -24.07 -26.34 8.86
CA GLY A 368 -23.20 -27.32 8.20
C GLY A 368 -23.50 -28.78 8.57
N PRO A 369 -23.14 -29.78 7.73
CA PRO A 369 -23.33 -31.20 8.04
C PRO A 369 -22.77 -31.66 9.39
N LEU A 370 -21.65 -31.10 9.84
CA LEU A 370 -21.07 -31.37 11.17
C LEU A 370 -21.98 -30.89 12.32
N ALA A 371 -22.64 -29.74 12.17
CA ALA A 371 -23.62 -29.27 13.14
C ALA A 371 -24.89 -30.13 13.14
N GLU A 372 -25.34 -30.57 11.96
CA GLU A 372 -26.47 -31.52 11.84
C GLU A 372 -26.17 -32.88 12.49
N ALA A 373 -24.91 -33.30 12.48
CA ALA A 373 -24.42 -34.50 13.18
C ALA A 373 -24.37 -34.35 14.72
N GLY A 374 -24.64 -33.15 15.24
CA GLY A 374 -24.73 -32.86 16.68
C GLY A 374 -23.55 -32.08 17.26
N ALA A 375 -22.63 -31.59 16.43
CA ALA A 375 -21.59 -30.68 16.90
C ALA A 375 -22.16 -29.28 17.22
N PRO A 376 -21.80 -28.65 18.35
CA PRO A 376 -22.27 -27.30 18.66
C PRO A 376 -21.78 -26.26 17.64
N ALA A 377 -22.72 -25.62 16.94
CA ALA A 377 -22.45 -24.53 16.00
C ALA A 377 -21.66 -23.37 16.64
N GLY A 378 -20.75 -22.77 15.86
CA GLY A 378 -19.94 -21.62 16.29
C GLY A 378 -18.83 -21.95 17.28
N THR A 379 -18.61 -23.22 17.61
CA THR A 379 -17.54 -23.64 18.52
C THR A 379 -16.28 -24.08 17.79
N ASN A 380 -15.13 -23.89 18.45
CA ASN A 380 -13.84 -24.35 17.98
C ASN A 380 -13.67 -25.85 18.25
N PHE A 381 -13.24 -26.57 17.22
CA PHE A 381 -13.05 -28.01 17.23
C PHE A 381 -11.68 -28.36 16.66
N VAL A 382 -10.85 -29.03 17.46
CA VAL A 382 -9.53 -29.52 17.02
C VAL A 382 -9.72 -30.92 16.46
N VAL A 383 -9.78 -31.04 15.14
CA VAL A 383 -9.96 -32.31 14.44
C VAL A 383 -8.64 -33.08 14.46
N THR A 384 -8.60 -34.17 15.20
CA THR A 384 -7.41 -35.03 15.33
C THR A 384 -7.46 -36.24 14.41
N SER A 385 -8.65 -36.64 13.96
CA SER A 385 -8.82 -37.70 12.99
C SER A 385 -9.99 -37.47 12.04
N PHE A 386 -9.79 -37.86 10.79
CA PHE A 386 -10.80 -37.91 9.75
C PHE A 386 -10.83 -39.31 9.13
N ASN A 387 -12.00 -39.96 9.18
CA ASN A 387 -12.23 -41.34 8.71
C ASN A 387 -11.26 -42.38 9.30
N GLY A 388 -10.82 -42.18 10.55
CA GLY A 388 -9.85 -43.03 11.23
C GLY A 388 -8.39 -42.77 10.86
N GLU A 389 -8.13 -41.83 9.94
CA GLU A 389 -6.79 -41.36 9.60
C GLU A 389 -6.43 -40.15 10.46
N ARG A 390 -5.15 -40.00 10.83
CA ARG A 390 -4.65 -38.94 11.71
C ARG A 390 -4.55 -37.62 10.94
N THR A 391 -5.00 -36.52 11.56
CA THR A 391 -4.88 -35.16 11.02
C THR A 391 -4.16 -34.24 12.00
N ALA A 392 -2.82 -34.26 11.98
CA ALA A 392 -2.00 -33.42 12.84
C ALA A 392 -1.98 -31.96 12.36
N THR A 393 -2.10 -31.73 11.05
CA THR A 393 -2.09 -30.39 10.44
C THR A 393 -3.36 -30.09 9.64
N GLN A 394 -3.64 -28.80 9.44
CA GLN A 394 -4.73 -28.34 8.56
C GLN A 394 -4.58 -28.86 7.12
N SER A 395 -3.35 -28.95 6.60
CA SER A 395 -3.05 -29.45 5.25
C SER A 395 -3.45 -30.92 5.09
N GLN A 396 -3.15 -31.77 6.08
CA GLN A 396 -3.54 -33.18 6.09
C GLN A 396 -5.07 -33.34 6.11
N LEU A 397 -5.77 -32.55 6.93
CA LEU A 397 -7.24 -32.58 6.94
C LEU A 397 -7.82 -32.16 5.59
N ASN A 398 -7.27 -31.11 4.97
CA ASN A 398 -7.74 -30.62 3.67
C ASN A 398 -7.54 -31.67 2.55
N GLU A 399 -6.42 -32.39 2.56
CA GLU A 399 -6.13 -33.47 1.61
C GLU A 399 -7.14 -34.63 1.76
N LEU A 400 -7.37 -35.09 3.00
CA LEU A 400 -8.32 -36.17 3.28
C LEU A 400 -9.74 -35.79 2.89
N VAL A 401 -10.17 -34.55 3.19
CA VAL A 401 -11.51 -34.07 2.80
C VAL A 401 -11.61 -33.90 1.28
N GLY A 402 -10.54 -33.44 0.62
CA GLY A 402 -10.48 -33.30 -0.84
C GLY A 402 -10.64 -34.63 -1.59
N GLY A 403 -10.31 -35.76 -0.96
CA GLY A 403 -10.49 -37.10 -1.51
C GLY A 403 -11.89 -37.72 -1.34
N THR A 404 -12.88 -36.98 -0.84
CA THR A 404 -14.24 -37.48 -0.56
C THR A 404 -15.30 -36.94 -1.52
N ASP A 405 -16.41 -37.65 -1.66
CA ASP A 405 -17.54 -37.24 -2.49
C ASP A 405 -18.73 -36.71 -1.66
N PRO A 406 -19.55 -35.79 -2.22
CA PRO A 406 -20.81 -35.42 -1.59
C PRO A 406 -21.71 -36.63 -1.33
N GLY A 407 -22.28 -36.72 -0.13
CA GLY A 407 -23.11 -37.84 0.33
C GLY A 407 -22.35 -38.98 1.01
N ASP A 408 -21.00 -38.96 0.99
CA ASP A 408 -20.21 -39.91 1.76
C ASP A 408 -20.48 -39.78 3.25
N ARG A 409 -20.42 -40.90 3.96
CA ARG A 409 -20.46 -40.92 5.43
C ARG A 409 -19.05 -41.05 5.95
N VAL A 410 -18.62 -40.06 6.72
CA VAL A 410 -17.27 -39.98 7.28
C VAL A 410 -17.35 -39.82 8.79
N THR A 411 -16.33 -40.33 9.47
CA THR A 411 -16.15 -40.10 10.90
C THR A 411 -15.21 -38.92 11.11
N VAL A 412 -15.60 -37.97 11.96
CA VAL A 412 -14.75 -36.84 12.36
C VAL A 412 -14.56 -36.90 13.87
N ALA A 413 -13.33 -37.09 14.33
CA ALA A 413 -12.99 -37.16 15.74
C ALA A 413 -11.99 -36.07 16.13
N GLY A 414 -12.06 -35.60 17.37
CA GLY A 414 -11.23 -34.51 17.83
C GLY A 414 -11.58 -34.03 19.23
N TYR A 415 -11.10 -32.85 19.60
CA TYR A 415 -11.31 -32.24 20.92
C TYR A 415 -12.19 -31.00 20.83
N LEU A 416 -13.24 -30.98 21.66
CA LEU A 416 -14.15 -29.85 21.81
C LEU A 416 -14.21 -29.49 23.30
N ASN A 417 -13.81 -28.26 23.65
CA ASN A 417 -13.67 -27.81 25.05
C ASN A 417 -12.82 -28.76 25.92
N GLY A 418 -11.80 -29.40 25.34
CA GLY A 418 -10.91 -30.35 26.04
C GLY A 418 -11.46 -31.77 26.18
N GLU A 419 -12.66 -32.06 25.70
CA GLU A 419 -13.22 -33.42 25.69
C GLU A 419 -13.11 -34.03 24.29
N ARG A 420 -12.65 -35.29 24.21
CA ARG A 420 -12.58 -36.02 22.95
C ARG A 420 -13.99 -36.44 22.51
N VAL A 421 -14.40 -36.00 21.33
CA VAL A 421 -15.71 -36.27 20.72
C VAL A 421 -15.55 -36.87 19.33
N GLU A 422 -16.57 -37.56 18.86
CA GLU A 422 -16.62 -38.19 17.55
C GLU A 422 -18.01 -38.03 16.94
N TYR A 423 -18.06 -37.66 15.67
CA TYR A 423 -19.29 -37.43 14.91
C TYR A 423 -19.26 -38.24 13.61
N GLU A 424 -20.37 -38.92 13.31
CA GLU A 424 -20.61 -39.44 11.97
C GLU A 424 -21.32 -38.36 11.14
N VAL A 425 -20.66 -37.89 10.08
CA VAL A 425 -21.11 -36.79 9.24
C VAL A 425 -21.42 -37.31 7.85
N THR A 426 -22.56 -36.93 7.29
CA THR A 426 -22.86 -37.14 5.86
C THR A 426 -22.48 -35.89 5.10
N LEU A 427 -21.51 -35.98 4.19
CA LEU A 427 -20.94 -34.82 3.52
C LEU A 427 -21.94 -34.11 2.61
N GLY A 428 -21.92 -32.78 2.62
CA GLY A 428 -22.71 -31.93 1.73
C GLY A 428 -22.03 -31.67 0.39
N ASP A 429 -22.75 -31.05 -0.54
CA ASP A 429 -22.19 -30.60 -1.83
C ASP A 429 -21.19 -29.45 -1.64
N ARG A 430 -20.00 -29.59 -2.24
CA ARG A 430 -19.04 -28.48 -2.43
C ARG A 430 -19.16 -27.97 -3.87
N SER A 431 -18.96 -26.67 -4.10
CA SER A 431 -19.14 -26.03 -5.42
C SER A 431 -18.32 -26.68 -6.55
N GLU A 432 -18.78 -26.50 -7.80
CA GLU A 432 -18.32 -27.13 -9.06
C GLU A 432 -16.81 -27.06 -9.39
N THR A 433 -16.00 -26.24 -8.68
CA THR A 433 -14.59 -25.98 -9.03
C THR A 433 -13.57 -26.91 -8.33
N THR A 434 -13.89 -27.51 -7.18
CA THR A 434 -12.93 -28.31 -6.36
C THR A 434 -13.20 -29.81 -6.30
N GLY A 435 -14.38 -30.29 -6.74
CA GLY A 435 -14.65 -31.71 -6.95
C GLY A 435 -14.60 -32.64 -5.73
N GLY A 436 -15.21 -32.27 -4.59
CA GLY A 436 -15.32 -33.16 -3.41
C GLY A 436 -16.46 -32.79 -2.44
N GLY A 437 -16.65 -33.53 -1.35
CA GLY A 437 -17.65 -33.28 -0.30
C GLY A 437 -17.23 -32.19 0.70
N THR A 438 -18.19 -31.63 1.47
CA THR A 438 -17.88 -30.70 2.58
C THR A 438 -18.41 -31.20 3.92
N VAL A 439 -17.58 -31.06 4.95
CA VAL A 439 -17.88 -31.48 6.33
C VAL A 439 -18.75 -30.45 7.06
N GLY A 440 -18.74 -29.18 6.65
CA GLY A 440 -19.53 -28.12 7.30
C GLY A 440 -18.81 -27.38 8.43
N TYR A 441 -17.55 -27.02 8.21
CA TYR A 441 -16.77 -26.19 9.11
C TYR A 441 -16.12 -25.01 8.37
N LEU A 442 -15.69 -24.00 9.12
CA LEU A 442 -14.85 -22.90 8.67
C LEU A 442 -13.41 -23.17 9.09
N VAL A 443 -12.45 -22.87 8.21
CA VAL A 443 -11.01 -23.02 8.45
C VAL A 443 -10.36 -21.67 8.72
N TYR A 444 -9.28 -21.69 9.49
CA TYR A 444 -8.41 -20.54 9.64
C TYR A 444 -7.25 -20.68 8.64
N PRO A 445 -7.23 -19.89 7.56
CA PRO A 445 -6.12 -19.93 6.61
C PRO A 445 -4.82 -19.55 7.34
N ASN A 446 -3.76 -20.31 7.08
CA ASN A 446 -2.40 -20.13 7.62
C ASN A 446 -2.18 -20.57 9.08
N SER A 447 -3.14 -21.26 9.71
CA SER A 447 -2.92 -21.98 10.96
C SER A 447 -2.72 -23.47 10.67
N GLU A 448 -1.64 -24.06 11.19
CA GLU A 448 -1.31 -25.45 10.87
C GLU A 448 -1.66 -26.39 12.00
N ILE A 449 -1.17 -26.13 13.21
CA ILE A 449 -1.21 -27.07 14.33
C ILE A 449 -2.08 -26.50 15.44
N SER A 450 -3.29 -27.03 15.58
CA SER A 450 -4.27 -26.62 16.61
C SER A 450 -4.55 -25.12 16.65
N GLY A 451 -4.49 -24.45 15.50
CA GLY A 451 -4.68 -23.00 15.40
C GLY A 451 -3.45 -22.17 15.70
N VAL A 452 -2.28 -22.81 15.79
CA VAL A 452 -0.99 -22.17 16.02
C VAL A 452 -0.18 -22.23 14.73
N SER A 453 0.47 -21.11 14.42
CA SER A 453 1.46 -21.01 13.34
C SER A 453 2.84 -20.89 13.97
N THR A 454 3.78 -21.68 13.49
CA THR A 454 5.15 -21.71 14.02
C THR A 454 6.17 -21.43 12.94
N GLN A 455 7.33 -20.90 13.30
CA GLN A 455 8.45 -20.70 12.38
C GLN A 455 9.77 -21.01 13.08
N ALA A 456 10.68 -21.69 12.38
CA ALA A 456 11.99 -22.05 12.92
C ALA A 456 12.96 -20.86 13.06
N LEU A 457 12.77 -19.80 12.26
CA LEU A 457 13.64 -18.62 12.25
C LEU A 457 12.93 -17.32 12.66
N GLY A 458 11.59 -17.28 12.62
CA GLY A 458 10.82 -16.05 12.83
C GLY A 458 10.97 -15.02 11.71
N ILE A 459 11.12 -15.48 10.46
CA ILE A 459 11.26 -14.64 9.27
C ILE A 459 9.95 -14.61 8.50
N GLN A 460 9.46 -13.42 8.20
CA GLN A 460 8.36 -13.23 7.26
C GLN A 460 8.92 -12.91 5.87
N LEU A 461 8.67 -13.79 4.91
CA LEU A 461 9.19 -13.62 3.54
C LEU A 461 8.40 -12.54 2.78
N TYR A 462 9.12 -11.80 1.93
CA TYR A 462 8.56 -10.80 1.03
C TYR A 462 8.24 -11.47 -0.32
N PRO A 463 6.98 -11.45 -0.80
CA PRO A 463 6.61 -12.08 -2.07
C PRO A 463 6.98 -11.17 -3.25
N ALA A 464 8.28 -11.03 -3.52
CA ALA A 464 8.83 -10.10 -4.51
C ALA A 464 8.30 -10.35 -5.93
N ASP A 465 8.03 -11.62 -6.25
CA ASP A 465 7.43 -12.11 -7.49
C ASP A 465 5.99 -11.62 -7.67
N ALA A 466 5.18 -11.61 -6.61
CA ALA A 466 3.81 -11.12 -6.63
C ALA A 466 3.73 -9.62 -6.93
N TYR A 467 4.62 -8.80 -6.36
CA TYR A 467 4.67 -7.38 -6.68
C TYR A 467 5.14 -7.14 -8.13
N LEU A 468 6.10 -7.92 -8.61
CA LEU A 468 6.59 -7.81 -9.97
C LEU A 468 5.53 -8.24 -11.00
N SER A 469 4.78 -9.31 -10.72
CA SER A 469 3.70 -9.84 -11.57
C SER A 469 2.55 -8.87 -11.74
N VAL A 470 2.13 -8.24 -10.63
CA VAL A 470 1.13 -7.17 -10.65
C VAL A 470 1.55 -6.01 -11.55
N LEU A 471 2.83 -5.63 -11.53
CA LEU A 471 3.38 -4.58 -12.38
C LEU A 471 3.61 -5.04 -13.84
N GLY A 472 3.42 -6.32 -14.13
CA GLY A 472 3.53 -6.91 -15.46
C GLY A 472 4.85 -7.60 -15.78
N GLY A 473 5.70 -7.88 -14.80
CA GLY A 473 6.95 -8.65 -14.94
C GLY A 473 6.86 -10.04 -14.29
N GLY A 474 7.68 -11.00 -14.72
CA GLY A 474 7.62 -12.38 -14.20
C GLY A 474 6.54 -13.25 -14.87
N SER A 475 6.42 -14.50 -14.40
CA SER A 475 5.55 -15.55 -14.97
C SER A 475 4.28 -15.83 -14.13
N GLY A 476 3.94 -14.95 -13.19
CA GLY A 476 2.89 -15.17 -12.19
C GLY A 476 1.45 -15.19 -12.74
N GLU A 477 0.54 -15.72 -11.90
CA GLU A 477 -0.86 -15.96 -12.20
C GLU A 477 -1.64 -14.70 -12.60
N SER A 478 -2.59 -14.88 -13.52
CA SER A 478 -3.56 -13.86 -13.92
C SER A 478 -4.48 -13.55 -12.74
N PHE A 479 -4.52 -12.29 -12.29
CA PHE A 479 -5.47 -11.84 -11.26
C PHE A 479 -6.90 -11.66 -11.82
N GLY A 480 -7.15 -12.11 -13.07
CA GLY A 480 -8.40 -11.93 -13.81
C GLY A 480 -8.28 -10.98 -15.01
N ALA A 481 -9.17 -11.14 -16.00
CA ALA A 481 -9.11 -10.38 -17.25
C ALA A 481 -9.25 -8.84 -17.08
N LEU A 482 -9.91 -8.38 -16.01
CA LEU A 482 -10.08 -6.96 -15.71
C LEU A 482 -8.83 -6.33 -15.08
N SER A 483 -8.18 -7.04 -14.14
CA SER A 483 -6.94 -6.65 -13.46
C SER A 483 -5.74 -6.73 -14.39
N ASP A 484 -5.72 -7.68 -15.34
CA ASP A 484 -4.65 -7.80 -16.34
C ASP A 484 -4.70 -6.75 -17.44
N SER A 485 -5.84 -6.04 -17.57
CA SER A 485 -5.97 -4.93 -18.51
C SER A 485 -5.03 -3.78 -18.13
N PHE A 486 -4.60 -2.99 -19.11
CA PHE A 486 -3.72 -1.83 -18.85
C PHE A 486 -4.30 -0.87 -17.79
N LEU A 487 -5.61 -0.61 -17.83
CA LEU A 487 -6.28 0.24 -16.84
C LEU A 487 -6.42 -0.45 -15.48
N GLY A 488 -6.64 -1.78 -15.47
CA GLY A 488 -6.65 -2.59 -14.25
C GLY A 488 -5.31 -2.52 -13.52
N LYS A 489 -4.19 -2.69 -14.24
CA LYS A 489 -2.83 -2.56 -13.68
C LYS A 489 -2.55 -1.17 -13.12
N ILE A 490 -3.04 -0.10 -13.77
CA ILE A 490 -2.98 1.25 -13.19
C ILE A 490 -3.74 1.26 -11.86
N GLY A 491 -4.97 0.74 -11.82
CA GLY A 491 -5.77 0.66 -10.59
C GLY A 491 -5.04 -0.04 -9.44
N ILE A 492 -4.43 -1.19 -9.70
CA ILE A 492 -3.67 -1.95 -8.69
C ILE A 492 -2.40 -1.19 -8.29
N ALA A 493 -1.66 -0.62 -9.24
CA ALA A 493 -0.45 0.16 -8.96
C ALA A 493 -0.71 1.38 -8.06
N LEU A 494 -1.92 1.96 -8.11
CA LEU A 494 -2.31 3.04 -7.21
C LEU A 494 -2.54 2.59 -5.76
N MET A 495 -2.90 1.32 -5.57
CA MET A 495 -3.12 0.71 -4.25
C MET A 495 -1.84 0.13 -3.64
N LEU A 496 -0.83 -0.20 -4.45
CA LEU A 496 0.43 -0.79 -3.98
C LEU A 496 1.08 -0.05 -2.78
N PRO A 497 1.14 1.30 -2.73
CA PRO A 497 1.75 1.99 -1.59
C PRO A 497 0.99 1.82 -0.27
N ILE A 498 -0.26 1.34 -0.30
CA ILE A 498 -1.09 1.09 0.88
C ILE A 498 -1.57 -0.36 0.97
N ALA A 499 -1.05 -1.27 0.12
CA ALA A 499 -1.58 -2.62 -0.05
C ALA A 499 -1.52 -3.44 1.25
N GLY A 500 -0.47 -3.27 2.05
CA GLY A 500 -0.34 -3.86 3.38
C GLY A 500 -1.35 -3.32 4.38
N VAL A 501 -1.65 -2.01 4.32
CA VAL A 501 -2.59 -1.37 5.24
C VAL A 501 -4.03 -1.78 4.97
N ILE A 502 -4.37 -2.07 3.71
CA ILE A 502 -5.70 -2.54 3.31
C ILE A 502 -5.78 -4.08 3.22
N GLU A 503 -4.74 -4.78 3.68
CA GLU A 503 -4.65 -6.25 3.68
C GLU A 503 -4.81 -6.89 2.29
N ALA A 504 -4.54 -6.14 1.22
CA ALA A 504 -4.60 -6.65 -0.15
C ALA A 504 -3.35 -7.45 -0.51
N LEU A 505 -2.20 -7.09 0.07
CA LEU A 505 -0.94 -7.82 0.02
C LEU A 505 -0.27 -7.76 1.40
N PRO A 506 0.70 -8.64 1.72
CA PRO A 506 1.32 -8.64 3.05
C PRO A 506 2.12 -7.38 3.39
N TYR A 507 2.57 -6.62 2.39
CA TYR A 507 3.40 -5.43 2.57
C TYR A 507 2.95 -4.25 1.70
N ASN A 508 3.40 -3.06 2.05
CA ASN A 508 3.28 -1.88 1.19
C ASN A 508 4.42 -1.88 0.17
N PHE A 509 4.12 -1.45 -1.06
CA PHE A 509 5.12 -1.28 -2.11
C PHE A 509 5.13 0.17 -2.59
N ALA A 510 6.19 0.89 -2.19
CA ALA A 510 6.41 2.31 -2.50
C ALA A 510 7.40 2.52 -3.66
N GLY A 511 7.54 1.52 -4.53
CA GLY A 511 8.53 1.46 -5.60
C GLY A 511 9.75 0.61 -5.26
N PHE A 512 10.66 0.49 -6.23
CA PHE A 512 11.94 -0.22 -6.12
C PHE A 512 12.97 0.65 -5.38
N ALA A 513 12.70 1.01 -4.12
CA ALA A 513 13.49 1.97 -3.38
C ALA A 513 13.75 1.53 -1.93
N GLY A 514 14.86 2.02 -1.36
CA GLY A 514 15.30 1.56 -0.04
C GLY A 514 15.79 0.13 -0.13
N GLY A 515 15.58 -0.68 0.90
CA GLY A 515 16.05 -2.06 0.90
C GLY A 515 15.29 -3.01 -0.05
N ILE A 516 14.09 -2.65 -0.49
CA ILE A 516 13.29 -3.47 -1.43
C ILE A 516 14.01 -3.69 -2.77
N GLU A 517 14.87 -2.75 -3.20
CA GLU A 517 15.64 -2.91 -4.45
C GLU A 517 16.58 -4.12 -4.42
N ASN A 518 16.97 -4.58 -3.23
CA ASN A 518 17.78 -5.78 -3.01
C ASN A 518 17.06 -7.06 -3.44
N PHE A 519 15.73 -7.07 -3.57
CA PHE A 519 14.99 -8.27 -4.00
C PHE A 519 14.92 -8.42 -5.53
N TYR A 520 15.45 -7.43 -6.25
CA TYR A 520 15.33 -7.35 -7.69
C TYR A 520 16.70 -7.17 -8.33
N GLN A 521 16.78 -7.50 -9.61
CA GLN A 521 17.96 -7.26 -10.44
C GLN A 521 17.57 -6.77 -11.83
N ALA A 522 18.45 -6.00 -12.46
CA ALA A 522 18.28 -5.62 -13.85
C ALA A 522 18.55 -6.82 -14.76
N GLN A 523 17.67 -6.99 -15.74
CA GLN A 523 17.75 -8.05 -16.73
C GLN A 523 17.18 -7.57 -18.08
N GLY A 524 17.16 -8.46 -19.06
CA GLY A 524 16.44 -8.21 -20.31
C GLY A 524 16.96 -7.00 -21.12
N PRO A 525 16.09 -6.33 -21.90
CA PRO A 525 16.49 -5.33 -22.88
C PRO A 525 17.17 -4.09 -22.30
N LEU A 526 16.77 -3.66 -21.09
CA LEU A 526 17.37 -2.52 -20.39
C LEU A 526 18.40 -2.95 -19.32
N GLY A 527 18.73 -4.24 -19.23
CA GLY A 527 19.70 -4.76 -18.25
C GLY A 527 21.09 -4.11 -18.35
N ALA A 528 21.49 -3.65 -19.54
CA ALA A 528 22.75 -2.93 -19.75
C ALA A 528 22.84 -1.58 -19.01
N LEU A 529 21.71 -1.03 -18.54
CA LEU A 529 21.70 0.16 -17.69
C LEU A 529 22.25 -0.14 -16.27
N GLY A 530 22.19 -1.41 -15.82
CA GLY A 530 22.46 -1.81 -14.46
C GLY A 530 21.29 -1.54 -13.51
N ASP A 531 21.39 -2.07 -12.29
CA ASP A 531 20.31 -2.06 -11.28
C ASP A 531 19.91 -0.64 -10.89
N TRP A 532 20.87 0.15 -10.41
CA TRP A 532 20.59 1.47 -9.86
C TRP A 532 19.89 2.42 -10.86
N PRO A 533 20.37 2.62 -12.11
CA PRO A 533 19.67 3.48 -13.06
C PRO A 533 18.29 2.96 -13.46
N LEU A 534 18.13 1.63 -13.56
CA LEU A 534 16.86 1.03 -13.95
C LEU A 534 15.80 1.20 -12.86
N PHE A 535 16.16 0.95 -11.59
CA PHE A 535 15.26 1.14 -10.45
C PHE A 535 14.95 2.62 -10.23
N ALA A 536 15.92 3.52 -10.40
CA ALA A 536 15.68 4.97 -10.38
C ALA A 536 14.66 5.40 -11.46
N LEU A 537 14.77 4.86 -12.67
CA LEU A 537 13.81 5.11 -13.76
C LEU A 537 12.42 4.54 -13.42
N ALA A 538 12.37 3.31 -12.90
CA ALA A 538 11.12 2.67 -12.49
C ALA A 538 10.40 3.49 -11.41
N ASN A 539 11.12 3.94 -10.38
CA ASN A 539 10.59 4.80 -9.33
C ASN A 539 10.11 6.15 -9.88
N ALA A 540 10.88 6.78 -10.76
CA ALA A 540 10.51 8.04 -11.38
C ALA A 540 9.21 7.92 -12.18
N LEU A 541 9.04 6.84 -12.95
CA LEU A 541 7.82 6.55 -13.72
C LEU A 541 6.64 6.19 -12.81
N PHE A 542 6.85 5.32 -11.83
CA PHE A 542 5.83 4.92 -10.85
C PHE A 542 5.24 6.15 -10.16
N TRP A 543 6.10 6.97 -9.54
CA TRP A 543 5.65 8.16 -8.82
C TRP A 543 5.16 9.28 -9.74
N THR A 544 5.69 9.41 -10.97
CA THR A 544 5.12 10.31 -11.97
C THR A 544 3.69 9.91 -12.29
N GLY A 545 3.44 8.63 -12.58
CA GLY A 545 2.10 8.13 -12.89
C GLY A 545 1.14 8.27 -11.72
N TRP A 546 1.57 7.85 -10.53
CA TRP A 546 0.81 7.89 -9.29
C TRP A 546 0.44 9.34 -8.91
N ILE A 547 1.41 10.27 -8.87
CA ILE A 547 1.12 11.65 -8.49
C ILE A 547 0.26 12.35 -9.55
N ASN A 548 0.53 12.14 -10.85
CA ASN A 548 -0.25 12.79 -11.90
C ASN A 548 -1.72 12.36 -11.90
N VAL A 549 -2.01 11.07 -11.64
CA VAL A 549 -3.42 10.65 -11.62
C VAL A 549 -4.15 11.27 -10.45
N GLN A 550 -3.50 11.39 -9.29
CA GLN A 550 -4.06 12.00 -8.10
C GLN A 550 -4.26 13.51 -8.30
N LEU A 551 -3.30 14.21 -8.92
CA LEU A 551 -3.47 15.61 -9.32
C LEU A 551 -4.63 15.80 -10.31
N GLY A 552 -4.79 14.88 -11.27
CA GLY A 552 -5.91 14.87 -12.21
C GLY A 552 -7.26 14.71 -11.50
N PHE A 553 -7.38 13.72 -10.59
CA PHE A 553 -8.59 13.51 -9.79
C PHE A 553 -8.88 14.69 -8.86
N PHE A 554 -7.87 15.20 -8.16
CA PHE A 554 -8.03 16.33 -7.25
C PHE A 554 -8.55 17.56 -7.99
N ASN A 555 -8.00 17.86 -9.17
CA ASN A 555 -8.47 18.98 -9.98
C ASN A 555 -9.82 18.74 -10.66
N CYS A 556 -10.36 17.51 -10.67
CA CYS A 556 -11.74 17.24 -11.06
C CYS A 556 -12.77 17.54 -9.95
N ILE A 557 -12.34 17.78 -8.70
CA ILE A 557 -13.26 18.12 -7.61
C ILE A 557 -13.94 19.47 -7.93
N PRO A 558 -15.28 19.55 -7.88
CA PRO A 558 -16.04 20.74 -8.24
C PRO A 558 -16.05 21.79 -7.11
N ALA A 559 -14.87 22.18 -6.65
CA ALA A 559 -14.68 23.18 -5.61
C ALA A 559 -13.77 24.31 -6.12
N PHE A 560 -14.01 25.55 -5.71
CA PHE A 560 -13.05 26.64 -5.94
C PHE A 560 -11.97 26.58 -4.86
N PRO A 561 -10.67 26.72 -5.21
CA PRO A 561 -10.12 27.27 -6.46
C PRO A 561 -9.76 26.26 -7.58
N LEU A 562 -10.21 25.00 -7.51
CA LEU A 562 -9.81 23.93 -8.43
C LEU A 562 -10.46 24.05 -9.83
N ASP A 563 -9.82 23.46 -10.84
CA ASP A 563 -10.30 23.46 -12.24
C ASP A 563 -11.72 22.91 -12.39
N GLY A 564 -12.04 21.85 -11.65
CA GLY A 564 -13.34 21.18 -11.66
C GLY A 564 -14.49 22.15 -11.34
N GLY A 565 -14.27 23.13 -10.45
CA GLY A 565 -15.25 24.18 -10.17
C GLY A 565 -15.54 25.06 -11.40
N HIS A 566 -14.50 25.41 -12.15
CA HIS A 566 -14.62 26.18 -13.39
C HIS A 566 -15.25 25.35 -14.53
N ILE A 567 -14.88 24.08 -14.65
CA ILE A 567 -15.43 23.15 -15.64
C ILE A 567 -16.91 22.90 -15.36
N LEU A 568 -17.30 22.61 -14.11
CA LEU A 568 -18.70 22.41 -13.73
C LEU A 568 -19.51 23.67 -14.03
N ARG A 569 -19.04 24.84 -13.57
CA ARG A 569 -19.73 26.11 -13.79
C ARG A 569 -19.98 26.39 -15.27
N THR A 570 -18.93 26.30 -16.09
CA THR A 570 -19.05 26.60 -17.52
C THR A 570 -19.89 25.58 -18.27
N SER A 571 -19.86 24.32 -17.86
CA SER A 571 -20.72 23.25 -18.38
C SER A 571 -22.19 23.48 -18.01
N THR A 572 -22.47 23.84 -16.77
CA THR A 572 -23.83 24.22 -16.31
C THR A 572 -24.35 25.45 -17.05
N GLU A 573 -23.51 26.49 -17.24
CA GLU A 573 -23.85 27.67 -18.05
C GLU A 573 -24.20 27.28 -19.50
N ALA A 574 -23.46 26.34 -20.09
CA ALA A 574 -23.72 25.86 -21.45
C ALA A 574 -25.04 25.09 -21.54
N VAL A 575 -25.34 24.20 -20.58
CA VAL A 575 -26.61 23.46 -20.51
C VAL A 575 -27.78 24.44 -20.38
N PHE A 576 -27.71 25.36 -19.42
CA PHE A 576 -28.77 26.34 -19.20
C PHE A 576 -28.97 27.29 -20.38
N SER A 577 -27.92 27.62 -21.13
CA SER A 577 -28.05 28.44 -22.35
C SER A 577 -28.80 27.76 -23.49
N ARG A 578 -28.93 26.43 -23.45
CA ARG A 578 -29.65 25.62 -24.46
C ARG A 578 -31.09 25.32 -24.06
N LEU A 579 -31.46 25.57 -22.81
CA LEU A 579 -32.81 25.33 -22.31
C LEU A 579 -33.68 26.56 -22.57
N PRO A 580 -34.98 26.39 -22.86
CA PRO A 580 -35.93 27.48 -23.09
C PRO A 580 -36.36 28.14 -21.76
N ILE A 581 -35.40 28.46 -20.90
CA ILE A 581 -35.61 29.09 -19.59
C ILE A 581 -34.75 30.35 -19.49
N ASN A 582 -35.24 31.36 -18.78
CA ASN A 582 -34.45 32.56 -18.45
C ASN A 582 -33.42 32.22 -17.37
N ALA A 583 -32.37 31.51 -17.76
CA ALA A 583 -31.34 31.08 -16.84
C ALA A 583 -30.58 32.28 -16.25
N THR A 584 -30.74 32.50 -14.95
CA THR A 584 -30.02 33.56 -14.24
C THR A 584 -28.65 33.07 -13.77
N ARG A 585 -27.71 33.98 -13.54
CA ARG A 585 -26.42 33.66 -12.88
C ARG A 585 -26.62 32.97 -11.51
N GLY A 586 -27.75 33.23 -10.85
CA GLY A 586 -28.13 32.59 -9.60
C GLY A 586 -28.36 31.08 -9.74
N MET A 587 -29.00 30.63 -10.82
CA MET A 587 -29.28 29.20 -11.05
C MET A 587 -28.00 28.39 -11.22
N VAL A 588 -27.05 28.90 -12.00
CA VAL A 588 -25.71 28.29 -12.16
C VAL A 588 -25.03 28.17 -10.80
N ARG A 589 -25.04 29.26 -10.01
CA ARG A 589 -24.40 29.29 -8.69
C ARG A 589 -25.04 28.28 -7.73
N VAL A 590 -26.36 28.12 -7.75
CA VAL A 590 -27.06 27.13 -6.91
C VAL A 590 -26.58 25.72 -7.26
N VAL A 591 -26.59 25.34 -8.55
CA VAL A 591 -26.13 24.01 -8.97
C VAL A 591 -24.68 23.75 -8.56
N THR A 592 -23.77 24.67 -8.90
CA THR A 592 -22.34 24.49 -8.58
C THR A 592 -22.07 24.42 -7.07
N THR A 593 -22.78 25.24 -6.28
CA THR A 593 -22.61 25.27 -4.82
C THR A 593 -23.20 24.03 -4.18
N SER A 594 -24.39 23.59 -4.60
CA SER A 594 -25.02 22.37 -4.09
C SER A 594 -24.16 21.14 -4.36
N VAL A 595 -23.66 20.97 -5.58
CA VAL A 595 -22.79 19.83 -5.92
C VAL A 595 -21.51 19.85 -5.06
N GLY A 596 -20.82 21.00 -5.00
CA GLY A 596 -19.60 21.12 -4.20
C GLY A 596 -19.83 20.89 -2.71
N LEU A 597 -20.93 21.43 -2.15
CA LEU A 597 -21.29 21.25 -0.74
C LEU A 597 -21.65 19.81 -0.43
N THR A 598 -22.43 19.14 -1.29
CA THR A 598 -22.77 17.73 -1.13
C THR A 598 -21.52 16.87 -1.13
N MET A 599 -20.58 17.08 -2.06
CA MET A 599 -19.32 16.33 -2.08
C MET A 599 -18.49 16.57 -0.82
N LEU A 600 -18.40 17.81 -0.34
CA LEU A 600 -17.69 18.13 0.89
C LEU A 600 -18.32 17.43 2.09
N VAL A 601 -19.64 17.49 2.24
CA VAL A 601 -20.37 16.82 3.32
C VAL A 601 -20.21 15.31 3.23
N SER A 602 -20.30 14.72 2.04
CA SER A 602 -20.06 13.29 1.83
C SER A 602 -18.64 12.88 2.21
N PHE A 603 -17.62 13.66 1.82
CA PHE A 603 -16.24 13.40 2.20
C PHE A 603 -16.03 13.47 3.72
N LEU A 604 -16.58 14.50 4.38
CA LEU A 604 -16.48 14.63 5.84
C LEU A 604 -17.24 13.51 6.58
N ALA A 605 -18.40 13.10 6.08
CA ALA A 605 -19.16 11.98 6.62
C ALA A 605 -18.42 10.65 6.43
N MET A 606 -17.77 10.44 5.29
CA MET A 606 -16.94 9.27 5.04
C MET A 606 -15.75 9.21 6.01
N LEU A 607 -15.09 10.35 6.28
CA LEU A 607 -13.88 10.41 7.10
C LEU A 607 -14.16 10.37 8.61
N PHE A 608 -15.16 11.12 9.07
CA PHE A 608 -15.45 11.32 10.50
C PHE A 608 -16.73 10.63 10.97
N GLY A 609 -17.61 10.22 10.06
CA GLY A 609 -18.88 9.57 10.39
C GLY A 609 -18.70 8.32 11.27
N PRO A 610 -17.79 7.39 10.93
CA PRO A 610 -17.56 6.21 11.75
C PRO A 610 -17.11 6.56 13.18
N GLN A 611 -16.20 7.52 13.33
CA GLN A 611 -15.70 7.96 14.65
C GLN A 611 -16.79 8.64 15.50
N LEU A 612 -17.71 9.38 14.87
CA LEU A 612 -18.80 10.07 15.55
C LEU A 612 -19.95 9.12 15.93
N LEU A 613 -20.12 8.01 15.22
CA LEU A 613 -21.20 7.04 15.42
C LEU A 613 -20.78 5.80 16.23
N ALA A 614 -19.48 5.50 16.30
CA ALA A 614 -18.91 4.40 17.09
C ALA A 614 -18.70 4.76 18.58
N GLY A 615 -19.31 5.86 19.07
CA GLY A 615 -19.27 6.30 20.45
C GLY A 615 -20.20 5.56 21.38
#